data_AF-A0A075B3B2-F1
#
_entry.id   AF-A0A075B3B2-F1
#
_cell.length_a   1.000
_cell.length_b   1.000
_cell.length_c   1.000
_cell.angle_alpha   90.00
_cell.angle_beta   90.00
_cell.angle_gamma   90.00
#
_symmetry.space_group_name_H-M   'P 1'
#
loop_
_entity.id
_entity.type
_entity.pdbx_description
1 polymer ?
#
loop_
_entity_poly.entity_id
_entity_poly.type
_entity_poly.pdbx_seq_one_letter_code
_entity_poly.pdbx_strand_id
1 'polypeptide(L)'
;MEATLSTPDSKSFNYAFHKAGLQSVDFTAIKKKIEEVSKQRQESWRQQVKQLEPKYHELLRNRELYIQLEREIDEYLDLIVQDADFSKTFVHIDMDAFYAAVEMRDNPALRDKPMAVGGMSMLSTANYEARKFGVSAAIPGYIAKKLCPELVIVELHFEKYRRVSEQIQKIFAV
;
A
#
# COMPACT_ATOMS: atom_id res chain seq x y z
N MET A 1 -15.29 -29.43 -14.39
CA MET A 1 -14.09 -28.97 -13.65
C MET A 1 -14.56 -27.89 -12.70
N GLU A 2 -14.66 -28.20 -11.41
CA GLU A 2 -15.01 -27.21 -10.39
C GLU A 2 -13.86 -26.21 -10.30
N ALA A 3 -14.12 -24.96 -10.71
CA ALA A 3 -13.24 -23.86 -10.40
C ALA A 3 -13.37 -23.59 -8.90
N THR A 4 -12.41 -24.05 -8.11
CA THR A 4 -12.20 -23.61 -6.74
C THR A 4 -11.76 -22.14 -6.78
N LEU A 5 -12.74 -21.25 -6.93
CA LEU A 5 -12.55 -19.82 -6.70
C LEU A 5 -12.23 -19.65 -5.21
N SER A 6 -10.94 -19.44 -4.91
CA SER A 6 -10.49 -19.13 -3.56
C SER A 6 -11.25 -17.89 -3.08
N THR A 7 -11.91 -17.98 -1.93
CA THR A 7 -12.49 -16.82 -1.26
C THR A 7 -11.40 -15.75 -1.09
N PRO A 8 -11.69 -14.46 -1.37
CA PRO A 8 -10.74 -13.39 -1.04
C PRO A 8 -10.45 -13.47 0.45
N ASP A 9 -9.16 -13.61 0.81
CA ASP A 9 -8.71 -13.82 2.17
C ASP A 9 -9.18 -12.61 3.02
N SER A 10 -10.27 -12.79 3.76
CA SER A 10 -10.96 -11.76 4.56
C SER A 10 -10.19 -11.36 5.83
N LYS A 11 -8.88 -11.60 5.82
CA LYS A 11 -8.00 -11.43 6.96
C LYS A 11 -7.40 -10.04 6.99
N SER A 12 -7.95 -9.29 7.95
CA SER A 12 -7.27 -8.27 8.75
C SER A 12 -6.80 -7.00 8.03
N PHE A 13 -6.38 -6.04 8.85
CA PHE A 13 -5.80 -4.77 8.44
C PHE A 13 -4.79 -5.00 7.30
N ASN A 14 -5.13 -4.59 6.07
CA ASN A 14 -4.28 -4.75 4.89
C ASN A 14 -3.03 -3.89 5.04
N TYR A 15 -2.05 -4.43 5.75
CA TYR A 15 -0.70 -3.91 5.75
C TYR A 15 -0.18 -4.09 4.32
N ALA A 16 0.22 -3.00 3.66
CA ALA A 16 0.68 -3.07 2.28
C ALA A 16 2.05 -3.76 2.21
N PHE A 17 2.03 -5.09 2.07
CA PHE A 17 3.21 -5.97 2.02
C PHE A 17 4.03 -5.82 0.73
N HIS A 18 3.47 -5.18 -0.30
CA HIS A 18 4.07 -5.08 -1.63
C HIS A 18 4.91 -3.82 -1.87
N LYS A 19 5.39 -3.15 -0.81
CA LYS A 19 6.25 -1.96 -0.97
C LYS A 19 7.71 -2.35 -1.19
N ALA A 20 8.41 -1.61 -2.03
CA ALA A 20 9.85 -1.77 -2.24
C ALA A 20 10.61 -1.67 -0.91
N GLY A 21 11.61 -2.52 -0.72
CA GLY A 21 12.43 -2.56 0.51
C GLY A 21 11.82 -3.37 1.65
N LEU A 22 10.70 -4.07 1.43
CA LEU A 22 10.09 -4.98 2.43
C LEU A 22 10.19 -6.47 2.05
N GLN A 23 10.89 -6.82 0.97
CA GLN A 23 10.85 -8.17 0.40
C GLN A 23 11.37 -9.26 1.33
N SER A 24 12.29 -8.93 2.24
CA SER A 24 12.94 -9.89 3.15
C SER A 24 12.32 -9.94 4.54
N VAL A 25 11.20 -9.25 4.78
CA VAL A 25 10.59 -9.14 6.12
C VAL A 25 9.64 -10.32 6.37
N ASP A 26 9.82 -11.04 7.48
CA ASP A 26 8.81 -12.01 7.94
C ASP A 26 7.61 -11.28 8.53
N PHE A 27 6.57 -11.16 7.71
CA PHE A 27 5.34 -10.49 8.08
C PHE A 27 4.43 -11.31 8.99
N THR A 28 4.73 -12.59 9.24
CA THR A 28 3.88 -13.44 10.08
C THR A 28 3.84 -12.92 11.51
N ALA A 29 5.01 -12.61 12.07
CA ALA A 29 5.13 -12.03 13.41
C ALA A 29 4.54 -10.61 13.49
N ILE A 30 4.72 -9.82 12.44
CA ILE A 30 4.21 -8.44 12.35
C ILE A 30 2.68 -8.44 12.28
N LYS A 31 2.09 -9.28 11.43
CA LYS A 31 0.63 -9.48 11.33
C LYS A 31 0.03 -9.82 12.68
N LYS A 32 0.59 -10.81 13.40
CA LYS A 32 0.09 -11.20 14.71
C LYS A 32 0.08 -10.03 15.71
N LYS A 33 1.17 -9.26 15.76
CA LYS A 33 1.30 -8.10 16.67
C LYS A 33 0.33 -6.97 16.30
N ILE A 34 0.12 -6.72 15.01
CA ILE A 34 -0.82 -5.70 14.52
C ILE A 34 -2.27 -6.15 14.76
N GLU A 35 -2.59 -7.41 14.51
CA GLU A 35 -3.91 -8.00 14.78
C GLU A 35 -4.27 -7.90 16.25
N GLU A 36 -3.34 -8.23 17.16
CA GLU A 36 -3.53 -8.08 18.60
C GLU A 36 -3.90 -6.65 19.01
N VAL A 37 -3.27 -5.66 18.41
CA VAL A 37 -3.49 -4.24 18.71
C VAL A 37 -4.75 -3.68 18.02
N SER A 38 -5.24 -4.34 16.96
CA SER A 38 -6.35 -3.85 16.13
C SER A 38 -7.65 -4.67 16.21
N LYS A 39 -7.74 -5.64 17.13
CA LYS A 39 -8.87 -6.60 17.28
C LYS A 39 -10.25 -5.94 17.16
N GLN A 40 -10.51 -4.88 17.93
CA GLN A 40 -11.82 -4.21 17.97
C GLN A 40 -12.23 -3.57 16.63
N ARG A 41 -11.28 -2.95 15.91
CA ARG A 41 -11.54 -2.29 14.62
C ARG A 41 -11.76 -3.30 13.50
N GLN A 42 -11.08 -4.45 13.56
CA GLN A 42 -11.23 -5.52 12.58
C GLN A 42 -12.60 -6.20 12.65
N GLU A 43 -13.18 -6.30 13.85
CA GLU A 43 -14.48 -6.95 14.05
C GLU A 43 -15.62 -6.21 13.33
N SER A 44 -15.60 -4.86 13.34
CA SER A 44 -16.57 -4.03 12.60
C SER A 44 -16.48 -4.24 11.08
N TRP A 45 -15.26 -4.28 10.52
CA TRP A 45 -15.04 -4.55 9.09
C TRP A 45 -15.49 -5.96 8.68
N ARG A 46 -15.20 -6.96 9.52
CA ARG A 46 -15.64 -8.35 9.29
C ARG A 46 -17.17 -8.44 9.23
N GLN A 47 -17.86 -7.68 10.08
CA GLN A 47 -19.32 -7.67 10.10
C GLN A 47 -19.91 -7.07 8.82
N GLN A 48 -19.28 -6.03 8.26
CA GLN A 48 -19.68 -5.45 6.96
C GLN A 48 -19.43 -6.40 5.79
N VAL A 49 -18.27 -7.06 5.74
CA VAL A 49 -17.96 -8.04 4.68
C VAL A 49 -18.93 -9.23 4.73
N LYS A 50 -19.24 -9.73 5.93
CA LYS A 50 -20.21 -10.82 6.14
C LYS A 50 -21.62 -10.46 5.64
N GLN A 51 -22.01 -9.19 5.66
CA GLN A 51 -23.29 -8.74 5.09
C GLN A 51 -23.31 -8.80 3.56
N LEU A 52 -22.15 -8.77 2.89
CA LEU A 52 -22.03 -8.80 1.43
C LEU A 52 -21.90 -10.23 0.86
N GLU A 53 -21.48 -11.21 1.67
CA GLU A 53 -21.33 -12.61 1.26
C GLU A 53 -22.60 -13.21 0.60
N PRO A 54 -23.83 -12.99 1.13
CA PRO A 54 -25.03 -13.54 0.50
C PRO A 54 -25.26 -13.00 -0.91
N LYS A 55 -25.02 -11.70 -1.12
CA LYS A 55 -25.17 -11.03 -2.42
C LYS A 55 -24.14 -11.56 -3.44
N TYR A 56 -22.90 -11.75 -3.00
CA TYR A 56 -21.86 -12.40 -3.82
C TYR A 56 -22.28 -13.81 -4.25
N HIS A 57 -22.74 -14.64 -3.32
CA HIS A 57 -23.18 -15.99 -3.63
C HIS A 57 -24.47 -16.04 -4.46
N GLU A 58 -25.37 -15.07 -4.32
CA GLU A 58 -26.56 -14.94 -5.17
C GLU A 58 -26.19 -14.66 -6.62
N LEU A 59 -25.26 -13.74 -6.86
CA LEU A 59 -24.76 -13.46 -8.21
C LEU A 59 -24.11 -14.69 -8.86
N LEU A 60 -23.33 -15.46 -8.09
CA LEU A 60 -22.71 -16.69 -8.59
C LEU A 60 -23.69 -17.83 -8.86
N ARG A 61 -24.86 -17.84 -8.21
CA ARG A 61 -25.91 -18.84 -8.47
C ARG A 61 -26.65 -18.58 -9.79
N ASN A 62 -26.63 -17.35 -10.30
CA ASN A 62 -27.22 -17.02 -11.59
C ASN A 62 -26.22 -17.27 -12.72
N ARG A 63 -25.99 -18.56 -13.00
CA ARG A 63 -25.02 -19.02 -14.01
C ARG A 63 -25.26 -18.42 -15.40
N GLU A 64 -26.52 -18.23 -15.79
CA GLU A 64 -26.87 -17.62 -17.07
C GLU A 64 -26.48 -16.14 -17.13
N LEU A 65 -26.78 -15.37 -16.08
CA LEU A 65 -26.37 -13.97 -15.98
C LEU A 65 -24.85 -13.83 -15.98
N TYR A 66 -24.13 -14.71 -15.28
CA TYR A 66 -22.68 -14.70 -15.27
C TYR A 66 -22.09 -14.94 -16.67
N ILE A 67 -22.59 -15.93 -17.41
CA ILE A 67 -22.16 -16.22 -18.79
C ILE A 67 -22.47 -15.05 -19.74
N GLN A 68 -23.62 -14.38 -19.56
CA GLN A 68 -23.99 -13.21 -20.34
C GLN A 68 -23.03 -12.04 -20.07
N LEU A 69 -22.74 -11.76 -18.80
CA LEU A 69 -21.82 -10.70 -18.40
C LEU A 69 -20.38 -10.96 -18.90
N GLU A 70 -19.90 -12.20 -18.83
CA GLU A 70 -18.57 -12.54 -19.39
C GLU A 70 -18.50 -12.23 -20.89
N ARG A 71 -19.52 -12.62 -21.67
CA ARG A 71 -19.57 -12.32 -23.11
C ARG A 71 -19.60 -10.83 -23.40
N GLU A 72 -20.41 -10.08 -22.66
CA GLU A 72 -20.48 -8.62 -22.81
C GLU A 72 -19.13 -7.98 -22.51
N ILE A 73 -18.43 -8.43 -21.45
CA ILE A 73 -17.08 -7.97 -21.11
C ILE A 73 -16.08 -8.30 -22.22
N ASP A 74 -16.12 -9.50 -22.78
CA ASP A 74 -15.22 -9.91 -23.88
C ASP A 74 -15.42 -9.01 -25.11
N GLU A 75 -16.68 -8.70 -25.48
CA GLU A 75 -16.99 -7.77 -26.57
C GLU A 75 -16.41 -6.36 -26.31
N TYR A 76 -16.52 -5.85 -25.07
CA TYR A 76 -15.90 -4.57 -24.69
C TYR A 76 -14.37 -4.62 -24.70
N LEU A 77 -13.77 -5.73 -24.27
CA LEU A 77 -12.31 -5.91 -24.27
C LEU A 77 -11.76 -5.91 -25.68
N ASP A 78 -12.41 -6.61 -26.62
CA ASP A 78 -12.01 -6.62 -28.03
C ASP A 78 -12.00 -5.20 -28.61
N LEU A 79 -13.00 -4.37 -28.28
CA LEU A 79 -13.06 -2.96 -28.69
C LEU A 79 -11.89 -2.15 -28.12
N ILE A 80 -11.57 -2.31 -26.83
CA ILE A 80 -10.46 -1.59 -26.18
C ILE A 80 -9.11 -2.01 -26.76
N VAL A 81 -8.91 -3.31 -26.98
CA VAL A 81 -7.65 -3.86 -27.51
C VAL A 81 -7.45 -3.45 -28.96
N GLN A 82 -8.53 -3.41 -29.76
CA GLN A 82 -8.47 -2.99 -31.16
C GLN A 82 -8.04 -1.53 -31.32
N ASP A 83 -8.43 -0.65 -30.40
CA ASP A 83 -8.11 0.79 -30.43
C ASP A 83 -6.84 1.14 -29.61
N ALA A 84 -6.13 0.15 -29.08
CA ALA A 84 -4.96 0.38 -28.23
C ALA A 84 -3.78 0.99 -29.03
N ASP A 85 -3.43 2.24 -28.72
CA ASP A 85 -2.28 2.94 -29.29
C ASP A 85 -0.98 2.63 -28.50
N PHE A 86 -0.10 1.83 -29.12
CA PHE A 86 1.22 1.50 -28.58
C PHE A 86 2.36 2.39 -29.09
N SER A 87 2.04 3.47 -29.84
CA SER A 87 3.05 4.38 -30.39
C SER A 87 3.69 5.30 -29.33
N LYS A 88 3.06 5.43 -28.16
CA LYS A 88 3.50 6.31 -27.08
C LYS A 88 4.45 5.58 -26.13
N THR A 89 5.50 6.28 -25.72
CA THR A 89 6.33 5.86 -24.59
C THR A 89 5.89 6.65 -23.36
N PHE A 90 5.34 5.94 -22.37
CA PHE A 90 4.99 6.52 -21.08
C PHE A 90 6.14 6.27 -20.09
N VAL A 91 6.55 7.32 -19.39
CA VAL A 91 7.58 7.25 -18.35
C VAL A 91 6.94 7.61 -17.02
N HIS A 92 6.99 6.68 -16.07
CA HIS A 92 6.59 6.92 -14.69
C HIS A 92 7.83 7.13 -13.83
N ILE A 93 7.85 8.21 -13.05
CA ILE A 93 8.97 8.58 -12.19
C ILE A 93 8.43 8.67 -10.76
N ASP A 94 8.96 7.83 -9.88
CA ASP A 94 8.65 7.80 -8.46
C ASP A 94 9.93 8.10 -7.66
N MET A 95 9.79 8.87 -6.59
CA MET A 95 10.91 9.28 -5.76
C MET A 95 11.08 8.35 -4.56
N ASP A 96 12.23 7.69 -4.52
CA ASP A 96 12.58 6.71 -3.50
C ASP A 96 12.45 7.27 -2.08
N ALA A 97 11.48 6.75 -1.32
CA ALA A 97 11.19 7.16 0.05
C ALA A 97 11.16 8.69 0.25
N PHE A 98 10.55 9.42 -0.69
CA PHE A 98 10.69 10.87 -0.88
C PHE A 98 10.89 11.72 0.39
N TYR A 99 9.92 11.77 1.33
CA TYR A 99 10.08 12.64 2.51
C TYR A 99 11.24 12.22 3.40
N ALA A 100 11.42 10.91 3.62
CA ALA A 100 12.57 10.38 4.37
C ALA A 100 13.89 10.71 3.67
N ALA A 101 13.97 10.60 2.35
CA ALA A 101 15.16 10.98 1.58
C ALA A 101 15.48 12.47 1.74
N VAL A 102 14.46 13.34 1.72
CA VAL A 102 14.63 14.78 1.93
C VAL A 102 15.09 15.12 3.35
N GLU A 103 14.63 14.38 4.37
CA GLU A 103 15.15 14.53 5.74
C GLU A 103 16.59 14.02 5.89
N MET A 104 16.92 12.86 5.30
CA MET A 104 18.27 12.29 5.32
C MET A 104 19.31 13.12 4.53
N ARG A 105 18.86 13.86 3.50
CA ARG A 105 19.69 14.80 2.76
C ARG A 105 20.15 15.94 3.67
N ASP A 106 19.20 16.55 4.39
CA ASP A 106 19.43 17.76 5.18
C ASP A 106 20.00 17.46 6.57
N ASN A 107 19.77 16.25 7.09
CA ASN A 107 20.41 15.74 8.29
C ASN A 107 21.10 14.40 7.99
N PRO A 108 22.40 14.41 7.60
CA PRO A 108 23.14 13.21 7.26
C PRO A 108 23.22 12.16 8.38
N ALA A 109 23.06 12.54 9.65
CA ALA A 109 23.07 11.61 10.78
C ALA A 109 21.88 10.64 10.80
N LEU A 110 20.88 10.84 9.92
CA LEU A 110 19.72 9.97 9.75
C LEU A 110 19.91 8.87 8.70
N ARG A 111 20.97 8.94 7.86
CA ARG A 111 21.15 8.02 6.72
C ARG A 111 21.33 6.57 7.15
N ASP A 112 22.10 6.35 8.22
CA ASP A 112 22.45 5.02 8.71
C ASP A 112 21.57 4.56 9.88
N LYS A 113 20.39 5.19 10.04
CA LYS A 113 19.46 4.87 11.14
C LYS A 113 18.08 4.54 10.58
N PRO A 114 17.35 3.59 11.20
CA PRO A 114 15.95 3.41 10.87
C PRO A 114 15.19 4.68 11.22
N MET A 115 14.58 5.31 10.22
CA MET A 115 13.81 6.54 10.41
C MET A 115 12.53 6.58 9.59
N ALA A 116 11.55 7.32 10.10
CA ALA A 116 10.27 7.55 9.45
C ALA A 116 9.84 9.01 9.59
N VAL A 117 9.01 9.48 8.66
CA VAL A 117 8.41 10.81 8.70
C VAL A 117 6.93 10.70 9.04
N GLY A 118 6.47 11.50 9.99
CA GLY A 118 5.07 11.52 10.45
C GLY A 118 4.98 11.81 11.94
N GLY A 119 4.10 11.10 12.63
CA GLY A 119 3.94 11.22 14.07
C GLY A 119 3.56 9.89 14.73
N MET A 120 3.36 9.93 16.05
CA MET A 120 2.96 8.74 16.82
C MET A 120 1.62 8.17 16.37
N SER A 121 0.72 9.01 15.86
CA SER A 121 -0.58 8.60 15.32
C SER A 121 -0.49 7.92 13.96
N MET A 122 0.36 8.43 13.06
CA MET A 122 0.48 7.93 11.69
C MET A 122 1.82 8.30 11.05
N LEU A 123 2.44 7.34 10.35
CA LEU A 123 3.62 7.56 9.54
C LEU A 123 3.25 7.79 8.07
N SER A 124 3.85 8.81 7.46
CA SER A 124 3.69 9.12 6.04
C SER A 124 4.66 8.33 5.17
N THR A 125 5.88 8.10 5.63
CA THR A 125 6.87 7.25 4.94
C THR A 125 7.95 6.76 5.90
N ALA A 126 8.75 5.80 5.45
CA ALA A 126 9.90 5.25 6.16
C ALA A 126 11.06 5.04 5.20
N ASN A 127 12.29 5.25 5.68
CA ASN A 127 13.50 4.95 4.90
C ASN A 127 13.70 3.44 4.78
N TYR A 128 14.60 3.02 3.88
CA TYR A 128 14.85 1.60 3.63
C TYR A 128 15.40 0.87 4.85
N GLU A 129 16.17 1.54 5.72
CA GLU A 129 16.65 0.96 6.98
C GLU A 129 15.50 0.60 7.92
N ALA A 130 14.51 1.47 8.09
CA ALA A 130 13.32 1.18 8.89
C ALA A 130 12.42 0.10 8.24
N ARG A 131 12.38 0.04 6.91
CA ARG A 131 11.60 -0.98 6.18
C ARG A 131 12.08 -2.41 6.48
N LYS A 132 13.36 -2.63 6.77
CA LYS A 132 13.88 -3.95 7.20
C LYS A 132 13.19 -4.49 8.46
N PHE A 133 12.63 -3.61 9.29
CA PHE A 133 11.88 -3.96 10.50
C PHE A 133 10.36 -4.01 10.29
N GLY A 134 9.90 -3.89 9.04
CA GLY A 134 8.49 -3.77 8.69
C GLY A 134 7.87 -2.44 9.16
N VAL A 135 8.65 -1.36 9.18
CA VAL A 135 8.11 -0.01 9.30
C VAL A 135 7.90 0.57 7.89
N SER A 136 6.68 1.01 7.61
CA SER A 136 6.30 1.60 6.32
C SER A 136 5.22 2.67 6.49
N ALA A 137 4.89 3.36 5.40
CA ALA A 137 3.79 4.33 5.37
C ALA A 137 2.44 3.71 5.80
N ALA A 138 1.54 4.53 6.35
CA ALA A 138 0.21 4.15 6.83
C ALA A 138 0.19 3.18 8.03
N ILE A 139 1.31 3.08 8.76
CA ILE A 139 1.36 2.45 10.08
C ILE A 139 1.34 3.56 11.15
N PRO A 140 0.61 3.38 12.27
CA PRO A 140 0.74 4.26 13.42
C PRO A 140 2.16 4.25 14.00
N GLY A 141 2.72 5.42 14.30
CA GLY A 141 4.07 5.55 14.86
C GLY A 141 4.28 4.76 16.16
N TYR A 142 3.25 4.66 17.01
CA TYR A 142 3.32 3.82 18.22
C TYR A 142 3.47 2.32 17.94
N ILE A 143 2.92 1.82 16.83
CA ILE A 143 3.13 0.43 16.39
C ILE A 143 4.54 0.31 15.82
N ALA A 144 4.96 1.26 14.98
CA ALA A 144 6.28 1.27 14.39
C ALA A 144 7.41 1.25 15.44
N LYS A 145 7.26 2.03 16.53
CA LYS A 145 8.18 2.00 17.69
C LYS A 145 8.22 0.65 18.42
N LYS A 146 7.14 -0.12 18.39
CA LYS A 146 7.13 -1.50 18.93
C LYS A 146 7.78 -2.50 17.99
N LEU A 147 7.88 -2.20 16.70
CA LEU A 147 8.58 -3.01 15.70
C LEU A 147 10.08 -2.70 15.69
N CYS A 148 10.43 -1.42 15.83
CA CYS A 148 11.79 -0.90 15.85
C CYS A 148 11.90 0.15 16.99
N PRO A 149 12.35 -0.25 18.19
CA PRO A 149 12.48 0.66 19.34
C PRO A 149 13.38 1.88 19.08
N GLU A 150 14.45 1.66 18.32
CA GLU A 150 15.45 2.64 17.89
C GLU A 150 14.98 3.56 16.75
N LEU A 151 13.76 3.35 16.20
CA LEU A 151 13.21 4.14 15.10
C LEU A 151 13.19 5.63 15.41
N VAL A 152 13.80 6.46 14.57
CA VAL A 152 13.69 7.91 14.67
C VAL A 152 12.45 8.38 13.92
N ILE A 153 11.50 9.04 14.60
CA ILE A 153 10.34 9.64 13.95
C ILE A 153 10.60 11.13 13.81
N VAL A 154 10.63 11.61 12.57
CA VAL A 154 10.80 13.02 12.22
C VAL A 154 9.44 13.62 11.85
N GLU A 155 9.18 14.84 12.31
CA GLU A 155 7.95 15.56 12.01
C GLU A 155 7.86 15.93 10.51
N LEU A 156 6.63 16.12 10.02
CA LEU A 156 6.37 16.49 8.63
C LEU A 156 6.71 17.96 8.36
N HIS A 157 7.56 18.19 7.36
CA HIS A 157 7.88 19.54 6.86
C HIS A 157 7.37 19.73 5.43
N PHE A 158 6.06 19.94 5.25
CA PHE A 158 5.44 19.99 3.92
C PHE A 158 6.02 21.05 2.97
N GLU A 159 6.36 22.24 3.48
CA GLU A 159 6.95 23.31 2.65
C GLU A 159 8.29 22.89 2.03
N LYS A 160 9.09 22.14 2.80
CA LYS A 160 10.36 21.56 2.34
C LYS A 160 10.12 20.58 1.19
N TYR A 161 9.16 19.67 1.34
CA TYR A 161 8.85 18.66 0.34
C TYR A 161 8.27 19.27 -0.94
N ARG A 162 7.42 20.29 -0.81
CA ARG A 162 6.88 21.04 -1.95
C ARG A 162 8.00 21.70 -2.75
N ARG A 163 8.93 22.38 -2.08
CA ARG A 163 10.08 23.03 -2.74
C ARG A 163 10.95 22.03 -3.51
N VAL A 164 11.20 20.84 -2.95
CA VAL A 164 11.97 19.80 -3.65
C VAL A 164 11.17 19.22 -4.82
N SER A 165 9.85 19.01 -4.65
CA SER A 165 8.96 18.57 -5.74
C SER A 165 8.98 19.55 -6.91
N GLU A 166 8.90 20.86 -6.64
CA GLU A 166 9.00 21.90 -7.67
C GLU A 166 10.34 21.87 -8.41
N GLN A 167 11.45 21.59 -7.70
CA GLN A 167 12.77 21.44 -8.32
C GLN A 167 12.81 20.23 -9.26
N ILE A 168 12.23 19.10 -8.84
CA ILE A 168 12.15 17.88 -9.65
C ILE A 168 11.25 18.10 -10.88
N GLN A 169 10.08 18.68 -10.69
CA GLN A 169 9.14 18.98 -11.79
C GLN A 169 9.77 19.88 -12.84
N LYS A 170 10.61 20.87 -12.45
CA LYS A 170 11.33 21.73 -13.39
C LYS A 170 12.32 20.98 -14.28
N ILE A 171 12.84 19.83 -13.86
CA ILE A 171 13.73 19.00 -14.69
C ILE A 171 12.94 18.33 -15.82
N PHE A 172 11.67 18.00 -15.57
CA PHE A 172 10.78 17.32 -16.52
C PHE A 172 9.83 18.27 -17.25
N ALA A 173 9.79 19.54 -16.84
CA ALA A 173 9.06 20.59 -17.54
C ALA A 173 9.84 20.96 -18.82
N VAL A 174 9.51 20.24 -19.90
CA VAL A 174 9.90 20.55 -21.27
C VAL A 174 8.80 21.38 -21.92
#